data_AF-A0A0G0GM17-F1
#
_entry.id   AF-A0A0G0GM17-F1
#
_cell.length_a   1.000
_cell.length_b   1.000
_cell.length_c   1.000
_cell.angle_alpha   90.00
_cell.angle_beta   90.00
_cell.angle_gamma   90.00
#
_symmetry.space_group_name_H-M   'P 1'
#
loop_
_entity.id
_entity.type
_entity.pdbx_description
1 polymer ?
#
loop_
_entity_poly.entity_id
_entity_poly.type
_entity_poly.pdbx_seq_one_letter_code
_entity_poly.pdbx_strand_id
1 'polypeptide(L)'
;MKSLERRFNNITEKKPNQSSYLCFAEAIKRRGFSQQTIHRWFQKLVDKSDYAKGEKKGLLENLGNLSNPVRTTEIEGKTASQTII
;
A
#
# COMPACT_ATOMS: atom_id res chain seq x y z
N MET A 1 2.99 -11.80 -11.80
CA MET A 1 1.98 -12.75 -11.32
C MET A 1 0.62 -12.29 -11.80
N LYS A 2 -0.04 -13.04 -12.69
CA LYS A 2 -1.37 -12.67 -13.22
C LYS A 2 -2.45 -12.63 -12.13
N SER A 3 -2.24 -13.34 -11.01
CA SER A 3 -3.15 -13.39 -9.86
C SER A 3 -3.31 -12.04 -9.14
N LEU A 4 -2.22 -11.28 -8.97
CA LEU A 4 -2.28 -9.96 -8.33
C LEU A 4 -3.00 -8.95 -9.23
N GLU A 5 -2.64 -8.92 -10.51
CA GLU A 5 -3.28 -8.08 -11.53
C GLU A 5 -4.78 -8.32 -11.62
N ARG A 6 -5.18 -9.60 -11.72
CA ARG A 6 -6.59 -9.98 -11.74
C ARG A 6 -7.33 -9.54 -10.47
N ARG A 7 -6.71 -9.68 -9.30
CA ARG A 7 -7.29 -9.26 -8.03
C ARG A 7 -7.46 -7.74 -7.97
N PHE A 8 -6.44 -7.00 -8.39
CA PHE A 8 -6.49 -5.55 -8.47
C PHE A 8 -7.63 -5.10 -9.38
N ASN A 9 -7.70 -5.62 -10.60
CA ASN A 9 -8.76 -5.28 -11.56
C ASN A 9 -10.15 -5.57 -10.97
N ASN A 10 -10.35 -6.75 -10.38
CA ASN A 10 -11.62 -7.09 -9.74
C ASN A 10 -12.01 -6.14 -8.59
N ILE A 11 -11.03 -5.56 -7.86
CA ILE A 11 -11.30 -4.59 -6.79
C ILE A 11 -11.66 -3.24 -7.40
N THR A 12 -10.88 -2.78 -8.38
CA THR A 12 -11.10 -1.51 -9.08
C THR A 12 -12.46 -1.48 -9.78
N GLU A 13 -12.85 -2.57 -10.45
CA GLU A 13 -14.17 -2.70 -11.08
C GLU A 13 -15.32 -2.61 -10.07
N LYS A 14 -15.12 -3.11 -8.84
CA LYS A 14 -16.13 -3.04 -7.77
C LYS A 14 -16.15 -1.70 -7.03
N LYS A 15 -15.08 -0.90 -7.16
CA LYS A 15 -14.88 0.33 -6.41
C LYS A 15 -14.33 1.44 -7.34
N PRO A 16 -15.11 1.86 -8.36
CA PRO A 16 -14.61 2.79 -9.38
C PRO A 16 -14.22 4.17 -8.84
N ASN A 17 -14.73 4.56 -7.67
CA ASN A 17 -14.45 5.85 -7.05
C ASN A 17 -13.27 5.83 -6.05
N GLN A 18 -12.55 4.70 -5.93
CA GLN A 18 -11.38 4.60 -5.07
C GLN A 18 -10.09 4.85 -5.86
N SER A 19 -9.09 5.45 -5.18
CA SER A 19 -7.77 5.62 -5.77
C SER A 19 -7.12 4.27 -6.09
N SER A 20 -6.28 4.25 -7.11
CA SER A 20 -5.54 3.04 -7.50
C SER A 20 -4.63 2.56 -6.36
N TYR A 21 -4.13 3.47 -5.51
CA TYR A 21 -3.40 3.12 -4.29
C TYR A 21 -4.24 2.28 -3.32
N LEU A 22 -5.47 2.70 -3.03
CA LEU A 22 -6.35 1.98 -2.09
C LEU A 22 -6.73 0.60 -2.64
N CYS A 23 -7.06 0.53 -3.93
CA CYS A 23 -7.34 -0.74 -4.61
C CYS A 23 -6.13 -1.68 -4.55
N PHE A 24 -4.91 -1.15 -4.73
CA PHE A 24 -3.68 -1.93 -4.64
C PHE A 24 -3.38 -2.42 -3.22
N ALA A 25 -3.53 -1.55 -2.21
CA ALA A 25 -3.38 -1.90 -0.80
C ALA A 25 -4.31 -3.07 -0.41
N GLU A 26 -5.57 -3.01 -0.83
CA GLU A 26 -6.54 -4.08 -0.61
C GLU A 26 -6.15 -5.39 -1.34
N ALA A 27 -5.58 -5.28 -2.53
CA ALA A 27 -5.14 -6.45 -3.30
C ALA A 27 -4.00 -7.22 -2.63
N ILE A 28 -3.09 -6.54 -1.91
CA ILE A 28 -1.90 -7.14 -1.30
C ILE A 28 -2.05 -7.47 0.19
N LYS A 29 -3.08 -6.94 0.86
CA LYS A 29 -3.28 -7.05 2.31
C LYS A 29 -3.28 -8.50 2.79
N ARG A 30 -2.44 -8.83 3.78
CA ARG A 30 -2.30 -10.17 4.40
C ARG A 30 -2.01 -11.30 3.39
N ARG A 31 -1.24 -11.03 2.33
CA ARG A 31 -0.89 -12.02 1.28
C ARG A 31 0.56 -12.46 1.27
N GLY A 32 1.42 -11.88 2.10
CA GLY A 32 2.82 -12.26 2.24
C GLY A 32 3.67 -11.96 0.99
N PHE A 33 3.33 -10.93 0.21
CA PHE A 33 4.15 -10.56 -0.95
C PHE A 33 5.49 -9.97 -0.51
N SER A 34 6.56 -10.33 -1.22
CA SER A 34 7.87 -9.72 -1.01
C SER A 34 7.88 -8.25 -1.42
N GLN A 35 8.75 -7.45 -0.78
CA GLN A 35 8.93 -6.03 -1.13
C GLN A 35 9.21 -5.81 -2.62
N GLN A 36 10.02 -6.67 -3.24
CA GLN A 36 10.30 -6.61 -4.68
C GLN A 36 9.05 -6.83 -5.53
N THR A 37 8.18 -7.75 -5.11
CA THR A 37 6.90 -8.01 -5.80
C THR A 37 5.99 -6.79 -5.67
N ILE A 38 5.82 -6.27 -4.45
CA ILE A 38 5.01 -5.08 -4.18
C ILE A 38 5.50 -3.91 -5.03
N HIS A 39 6.81 -3.66 -5.03
CA HIS A 39 7.41 -2.56 -5.80
C HIS A 39 7.14 -2.68 -7.31
N ARG A 40 7.42 -3.86 -7.90
CA ARG A 40 7.21 -4.08 -9.33
C ARG A 40 5.75 -3.85 -9.75
N TRP A 41 4.82 -4.32 -8.94
CA TRP A 41 3.40 -4.25 -9.27
C TRP A 41 2.76 -2.92 -8.92
N PHE A 42 3.22 -2.25 -7.88
CA PHE A 42 2.86 -0.87 -7.56
C PHE A 42 3.15 0.04 -8.76
N GLN A 43 4.35 -0.04 -9.33
CA GLN A 43 4.72 0.77 -10.50
C GLN A 43 3.89 0.45 -11.76
N LYS A 44 3.39 -0.78 -11.86
CA LYS A 44 2.60 -1.23 -13.03
C LYS A 44 1.13 -0.84 -12.92
N LEU A 45 0.56 -0.87 -11.71
CA LEU A 45 -0.89 -0.80 -11.49
C LEU A 45 -1.38 0.48 -10.81
N VAL A 46 -0.54 1.14 -10.01
CA VAL A 46 -0.91 2.37 -9.30
C VAL A 46 -0.61 3.57 -10.19
N ASP A 47 -1.63 4.40 -10.40
CA ASP A 47 -1.52 5.65 -11.13
C ASP A 47 -0.52 6.58 -10.45
N LYS A 48 0.31 7.26 -11.24
CA LYS A 48 1.35 8.16 -10.71
C LYS A 48 0.78 9.45 -10.13
N SER A 49 -0.45 9.82 -10.47
CA SER A 49 -1.18 10.95 -9.89
C SER A 49 -1.74 10.66 -8.49
N ASP A 50 -1.87 9.37 -8.13
CA ASP A 50 -2.36 8.94 -6.81
C ASP A 50 -1.30 9.02 -5.70
N TYR A 51 -0.06 9.43 -6.00
CA TYR A 51 0.98 9.61 -4.99
C TYR A 51 2.02 10.67 -5.37
N ALA A 52 2.51 11.41 -4.37
CA ALA A 52 3.66 12.26 -4.56
C ALA A 52 4.96 11.44 -4.70
N LYS A 53 5.84 11.83 -5.62
CA LYS A 53 7.13 11.13 -5.83
C LYS A 53 7.97 11.01 -4.55
N GLY A 54 7.91 12.02 -3.68
CA GLY A 54 8.62 12.03 -2.39
C GLY A 54 8.08 11.02 -1.38
N GLU A 55 6.80 10.67 -1.46
CA GLU A 55 6.14 9.74 -0.52
C GLU A 55 6.25 8.27 -0.96
N LYS A 56 6.61 8.02 -2.23
CA LYS A 56 6.67 6.68 -2.83
C LYS A 56 7.40 5.67 -1.96
N LYS A 57 8.54 6.06 -1.37
CA LYS A 57 9.33 5.17 -0.52
C LYS A 57 8.54 4.73 0.71
N GLY A 58 7.96 5.68 1.45
CA GLY A 58 7.14 5.40 2.64
C GLY A 58 5.90 4.58 2.32
N LEU A 59 5.26 4.82 1.16
CA LEU A 59 4.12 4.03 0.69
C LEU A 59 4.52 2.56 0.47
N LEU A 60 5.65 2.30 -0.17
CA LEU A 60 6.14 0.93 -0.41
C LEU A 60 6.50 0.20 0.88
N GLU A 61 7.10 0.90 1.84
CA GLU A 61 7.39 0.35 3.17
C GLU A 61 6.08 -0.04 3.89
N ASN A 62 5.10 0.87 3.91
CA ASN A 62 3.78 0.60 4.48
C ASN A 62 3.06 -0.57 3.79
N LEU A 63 3.10 -0.63 2.46
CA LEU A 63 2.49 -1.72 1.69
C LEU A 63 3.13 -3.09 1.98
N GLY A 64 4.44 -3.13 2.23
CA GLY A 64 5.12 -4.35 2.70
C GLY A 64 4.62 -4.82 4.05
N ASN A 65 4.49 -3.89 5.00
CA ASN A 65 3.94 -4.17 6.32
C ASN A 65 2.49 -4.67 6.23
N LEU A 66 1.68 -4.05 5.36
CA LEU A 66 0.29 -4.44 5.11
C LEU A 66 0.18 -5.85 4.50
N SER A 67 1.14 -6.24 3.66
CA SER A 67 1.11 -7.54 3.00
C SER A 67 1.50 -8.68 3.94
N ASN A 68 2.39 -8.45 4.90
CA ASN A 68 2.85 -9.48 5.81
C ASN A 68 1.75 -9.83 6.84
N PRO A 69 1.28 -11.11 6.91
CA PRO A 69 0.20 -11.49 7.81
C PRO A 69 0.54 -11.42 9.32
N VAL A 70 1.80 -11.18 9.72
CA VAL A 70 2.18 -11.14 11.15
C VAL A 70 3.23 -10.05 11.44
N ARG A 71 2.77 -8.95 12.03
CA ARG A 71 3.25 -8.26 13.24
C ARG A 71 2.54 -6.91 13.30
N THR A 72 1.33 -6.91 13.86
CA THR A 72 0.78 -5.72 14.48
C THR A 72 1.69 -5.41 15.67
N THR A 73 2.80 -4.72 15.44
CA THR A 73 3.38 -3.93 16.52
C THR A 73 2.56 -2.66 16.55
N GLU A 74 1.78 -2.53 17.60
CA GLU A 74 1.22 -1.28 18.09
C GLU A 74 2.24 -0.16 17.87
N ILE A 75 1.93 0.76 16.97
CA ILE A 75 2.46 2.13 17.05
C ILE A 75 1.23 3.00 17.25
N GLU A 76 0.77 2.92 18.49
CA GLU A 76 0.03 3.97 19.15
C GLU A 76 0.84 5.28 19.10
N GLY A 77 0.13 6.41 19.13
CA GLY A 77 0.61 7.71 18.68
C GLY A 77 1.99 8.13 19.20
N LYS A 78 2.80 8.64 18.28
CA LYS A 78 3.87 9.59 18.61
C LYS A 78 3.71 10.87 17.81
N THR A 79 2.53 11.48 17.91
CA THR A 79 2.42 12.94 17.84
C THR A 79 3.06 13.45 19.13
N ALA A 80 4.38 13.60 19.11
CA ALA A 80 5.10 14.26 20.19
C ALA A 80 4.49 15.65 20.35
N SER A 81 3.90 15.90 21.53
CA SER A 81 3.58 17.24 21.99
C SER A 81 4.85 18.06 21.89
N GLN A 82 4.85 19.04 21.00
CA GLN A 82 5.83 20.10 21.00
C GLN A 82 5.39 21.09 22.10
N THR A 83 5.73 20.77 23.35
CA THR A 83 5.92 21.78 24.38
C THR A 83 7.39 22.15 24.33
N ILE A 84 7.70 23.29 23.73
CA ILE A 84 8.99 23.97 23.88
C ILE A 84 8.68 25.45 24.10
N ILE A 85 8.80 25.81 25.39
CA ILE A 85 8.96 27.12 26.07
C ILE A 85 7.89 28.19 25.89
#